data_AF-A0A285X0R0-F1
#
_entry.id   AF-A0A285X0R0-F1
#
_cell.length_a   1.000
_cell.length_b   1.000
_cell.length_c   1.000
_cell.angle_alpha   90.00
_cell.angle_beta   90.00
_cell.angle_gamma   90.00
#
_symmetry.space_group_name_H-M   'P 1'
#
loop_
_entity.id
_entity.type
_entity.pdbx_description
1 polymer ?
#
loop_
_entity_poly.entity_id
_entity_poly.type
_entity_poly.pdbx_seq_one_letter_code
_entity_poly.pdbx_strand_id
1 'polypeptide(L)'
;MKATFKNLGKHLLWGILIILGGLFLYMVGAQILGYLPYSDRPGPGWYKGEILVDWDGLKFVLDFILFLGIYIIGSLILVYGLFRIFRLFGYNRIIYSILGGLIIGFICLYWTLGIGWYIAIDGSTVTAGGILGLIYGATIFPKLLRPKEEQTLGTTKN
;
A
#
# COMPACT_ATOMS: atom_id res chain seq x y z
N MET A 1 -10.15 22.18 12.83
CA MET A 1 -10.42 21.00 11.97
C MET A 1 -9.97 21.16 10.51
N LYS A 2 -10.03 22.35 9.87
CA LYS A 2 -9.58 22.57 8.47
C LYS A 2 -8.05 22.37 8.25
N ALA A 3 -7.21 22.70 9.23
CA ALA A 3 -5.75 22.57 9.12
C ALA A 3 -5.27 21.10 9.00
N THR A 4 -6.00 20.14 9.58
CA THR A 4 -5.61 18.72 9.59
C THR A 4 -5.87 18.04 8.24
N PHE A 5 -6.89 18.48 7.50
CA PHE A 5 -7.27 17.89 6.21
C PHE A 5 -6.32 18.30 5.07
N LYS A 6 -5.88 19.57 5.07
CA LYS A 6 -4.87 20.07 4.12
C LYS A 6 -3.53 19.33 4.30
N ASN A 7 -3.16 19.02 5.54
CA ASN A 7 -1.96 18.24 5.82
C ASN A 7 -2.14 16.76 5.45
N LEU A 8 -3.32 16.17 5.66
CA LEU A 8 -3.60 14.79 5.26
C LEU A 8 -3.45 14.59 3.74
N GLY A 9 -4.05 15.46 2.94
CA GLY A 9 -3.91 15.40 1.48
C GLY A 9 -2.45 15.51 1.04
N LYS A 10 -1.67 16.39 1.68
CA LYS A 10 -0.23 16.52 1.44
C LYS A 10 0.53 15.25 1.82
N HIS A 11 0.28 14.65 2.98
CA HIS A 11 0.95 13.42 3.42
C HIS A 11 0.59 12.21 2.54
N LEU A 12 -0.68 12.09 2.13
CA LEU A 12 -1.12 11.06 1.20
C LEU A 12 -0.44 11.24 -0.16
N LEU A 13 -0.41 12.46 -0.70
CA LEU A 13 0.27 12.76 -1.95
C LEU A 13 1.76 12.39 -1.87
N TRP A 14 2.46 12.81 -0.82
CA TRP A 14 3.87 12.46 -0.63
C TRP A 14 4.07 10.95 -0.48
N GLY A 15 3.23 10.26 0.29
CA GLY A 15 3.29 8.81 0.43
C GLY A 15 3.10 8.09 -0.91
N ILE A 16 2.11 8.51 -1.70
CA ILE A 16 1.87 7.99 -3.04
C ILE A 16 3.06 8.25 -3.95
N LEU A 17 3.61 9.46 -3.96
CA LEU A 17 4.78 9.82 -4.78
C LEU A 17 6.01 9.02 -4.39
N ILE A 18 6.26 8.81 -3.09
CA ILE A 18 7.40 8.02 -2.62
C ILE A 18 7.24 6.56 -3.04
N ILE A 19 6.04 5.97 -2.85
CA ILE A 19 5.79 4.56 -3.17
C ILE A 19 5.82 4.35 -4.69
N LEU A 20 5.02 5.09 -5.45
CA LEU A 20 4.92 4.93 -6.90
C LEU A 20 6.19 5.39 -7.62
N GLY A 21 6.78 6.50 -7.20
CA GLY A 21 8.03 7.00 -7.76
C GLY A 21 9.21 6.10 -7.44
N GLY A 22 9.31 5.60 -6.21
CA GLY A 22 10.34 4.62 -5.83
C GLY A 22 10.20 3.31 -6.63
N LEU A 23 8.97 2.82 -6.78
CA LEU A 23 8.68 1.62 -7.57
C LEU A 23 9.01 1.82 -9.06
N PHE A 24 8.65 2.97 -9.62
CA PHE A 24 9.03 3.33 -11.00
C PHE A 24 10.54 3.28 -11.21
N LEU A 25 11.28 4.00 -10.37
CA LEU A 25 12.74 4.07 -10.45
C LEU A 25 13.37 2.69 -10.29
N TYR A 26 12.85 1.87 -9.38
CA TYR A 26 13.28 0.49 -9.21
C TYR A 26 13.05 -0.33 -10.48
N MET A 27 11.84 -0.31 -11.07
CA MET A 27 11.51 -1.12 -12.24
C MET A 27 12.28 -0.69 -13.49
N VAL A 28 12.47 0.62 -13.68
CA VAL A 28 13.33 1.14 -14.76
C VAL A 28 14.79 0.77 -14.52
N GLY A 29 15.28 0.91 -13.28
CA GLY A 29 16.64 0.50 -12.91
C GLY A 29 16.89 -0.99 -13.12
N ALA A 30 15.92 -1.85 -12.77
CA ALA A 30 15.99 -3.28 -13.00
C ALA A 30 16.14 -3.61 -14.50
N GLN A 31 15.37 -2.93 -15.37
CA GLN A 31 15.50 -3.08 -16.82
C GLN A 31 16.87 -2.64 -17.35
N ILE A 32 17.44 -1.55 -16.83
CA ILE A 32 18.78 -1.09 -17.20
C ILE A 32 19.83 -2.16 -16.86
N LEU A 33 19.65 -2.87 -15.74
CA LEU A 33 20.52 -3.98 -15.32
C LEU A 33 20.22 -5.31 -16.04
N GLY A 34 19.29 -5.31 -17.00
CA GLY A 34 18.94 -6.48 -17.80
C GLY A 34 17.99 -7.47 -17.12
N TYR A 35 17.35 -7.09 -16.01
CA TYR A 35 16.28 -7.89 -15.39
C TYR A 35 14.94 -7.64 -16.08
N LEU A 36 14.08 -8.67 -16.08
CA LEU A 36 12.68 -8.47 -16.39
C LEU A 36 12.00 -7.77 -15.21
N PRO A 37 11.26 -6.67 -15.44
CA PRO A 37 10.63 -5.92 -14.36
C PRO A 37 9.50 -6.71 -13.65
N TYR A 38 9.03 -7.80 -14.25
CA TYR A 38 7.93 -8.64 -13.78
C TYR A 38 8.35 -10.06 -13.36
N SER A 39 9.65 -10.38 -13.40
CA SER A 39 10.14 -11.72 -13.08
C SER A 39 11.45 -11.64 -12.30
N ASP A 40 11.58 -12.58 -11.37
CA ASP A 40 12.82 -12.95 -10.68
C ASP A 40 13.90 -13.53 -11.62
N ARG A 41 13.55 -13.76 -12.89
CA ARG A 41 14.47 -14.32 -13.88
C ARG A 41 15.29 -13.22 -14.55
N PRO A 42 16.58 -13.50 -14.82
CA PRO A 42 17.38 -12.65 -15.68
C PRO A 42 16.70 -12.48 -17.04
N GLY A 43 16.59 -11.22 -17.47
CA GLY A 43 16.03 -10.88 -18.78
C GLY A 43 17.04 -11.03 -19.90
N PRO A 44 16.64 -10.74 -21.15
CA PRO A 44 17.55 -10.86 -22.29
C PRO A 44 18.81 -9.99 -22.15
N GLY A 45 18.74 -8.89 -21.39
CA GLY A 45 19.84 -7.94 -21.18
C GLY A 45 20.90 -8.46 -20.22
N TRP A 46 20.53 -9.36 -19.31
CA TRP A 46 21.42 -10.00 -18.35
C TRP A 46 22.53 -10.80 -19.03
N TYR A 47 22.22 -11.44 -20.16
CA TYR A 47 23.16 -12.32 -20.87
C TYR A 47 23.96 -11.62 -21.97
N LYS A 48 23.46 -10.49 -22.48
CA LYS A 48 24.05 -9.78 -23.61
C LYS A 48 24.80 -8.49 -23.23
N GLY A 49 24.63 -8.01 -22.00
CA GLY A 49 25.24 -6.73 -21.56
C GLY A 49 24.65 -5.50 -22.28
N GLU A 50 23.49 -5.65 -22.92
CA GLU A 50 22.81 -4.59 -23.65
C GLU A 50 21.83 -3.86 -22.71
N ILE A 51 21.78 -2.53 -22.82
CA ILE A 51 20.75 -1.72 -22.14
C ILE A 51 19.43 -1.94 -22.87
N LEU A 52 18.51 -2.68 -22.25
CA LEU A 52 17.21 -3.05 -22.83
C LEU A 52 16.05 -2.22 -22.26
N VAL A 53 16.23 -0.92 -22.11
CA VAL A 53 15.05 -0.05 -21.94
C VAL A 53 14.44 0.15 -23.32
N ASP A 54 13.56 -0.77 -23.72
CA ASP A 54 12.74 -0.62 -24.90
C ASP A 54 11.41 0.08 -24.57
N TRP A 55 10.71 0.51 -25.61
CA TRP A 55 9.44 1.21 -25.45
C TRP A 55 8.36 0.32 -24.84
N ASP A 56 8.42 -0.99 -25.09
CA ASP A 56 7.46 -1.97 -24.55
C ASP A 56 7.64 -2.17 -23.04
N GLY A 57 8.88 -2.25 -22.56
CA GLY A 57 9.22 -2.33 -21.14
C GLY A 57 8.90 -1.05 -20.38
N LEU A 58 9.11 0.12 -21.00
CA LEU A 58 8.68 1.39 -20.43
C LEU A 58 7.15 1.48 -20.34
N LYS A 59 6.45 1.09 -21.43
CA LYS A 59 4.99 1.06 -21.48
C LYS A 59 4.42 0.13 -20.42
N PHE A 60 4.99 -1.06 -20.25
CA PHE A 60 4.60 -1.99 -19.19
C PHE A 60 4.71 -1.34 -17.80
N VAL A 61 5.82 -0.67 -17.49
CA VAL A 61 6.00 0.00 -16.20
C VAL A 61 4.97 1.11 -15.99
N LEU A 62 4.67 1.90 -17.02
CA LEU A 62 3.65 2.93 -16.96
C LEU A 62 2.25 2.35 -16.73
N ASP A 63 1.88 1.30 -17.48
CA ASP A 63 0.60 0.60 -17.35
C ASP A 63 0.45 0.00 -15.94
N PHE A 64 1.53 -0.60 -15.41
CA PHE A 64 1.56 -1.16 -14.07
C PHE A 64 1.41 -0.10 -12.98
N ILE A 65 2.08 1.04 -13.10
CA ILE A 65 1.95 2.15 -12.14
C ILE A 65 0.57 2.77 -12.21
N LEU A 66 -0.01 2.91 -13.40
CA LEU A 66 -1.37 3.41 -13.55
C LEU A 66 -2.37 2.48 -12.89
N PHE A 67 -2.24 1.17 -13.13
CA PHE A 67 -3.02 0.12 -12.46
C PHE A 67 -2.89 0.23 -10.93
N LEU A 68 -1.66 0.28 -10.41
CA LEU A 68 -1.40 0.37 -8.97
C LEU A 68 -1.94 1.69 -8.38
N GLY A 69 -1.83 2.79 -9.12
CA GLY A 69 -2.37 4.10 -8.75
C GLY A 69 -3.89 4.09 -8.58
N ILE A 70 -4.62 3.47 -9.51
CA ILE A 70 -6.06 3.30 -9.42
C ILE A 70 -6.42 2.45 -8.19
N TYR A 71 -5.68 1.37 -7.94
CA TYR A 71 -5.84 0.51 -6.76
C TYR A 71 -5.61 1.26 -5.44
N ILE A 72 -4.53 2.07 -5.38
CA ILE A 72 -4.23 2.93 -4.22
C ILE A 72 -5.39 3.88 -3.95
N ILE A 73 -5.84 4.62 -4.96
CA ILE A 73 -6.93 5.59 -4.82
C ILE A 73 -8.22 4.91 -4.36
N GLY A 74 -8.61 3.80 -5.01
CA GLY A 74 -9.83 3.05 -4.65
C GLY A 74 -9.78 2.56 -3.20
N SER A 75 -8.63 2.05 -2.76
CA SER A 75 -8.46 1.56 -1.38
C SER A 75 -8.45 2.68 -0.36
N LEU A 76 -7.85 3.83 -0.68
CA LEU A 76 -7.90 5.01 0.18
C LEU A 76 -9.34 5.52 0.35
N ILE A 77 -10.13 5.54 -0.72
CA ILE A 77 -11.56 5.89 -0.67
C ILE A 77 -12.31 4.90 0.23
N LEU A 78 -12.08 3.60 0.07
CA LEU A 78 -12.73 2.56 0.86
C LEU A 78 -12.37 2.67 2.35
N VAL A 79 -11.07 2.78 2.67
CA VAL A 79 -10.58 2.95 4.04
C VAL A 79 -11.12 4.24 4.66
N TYR A 80 -11.14 5.35 3.92
CA TYR A 80 -11.73 6.61 4.40
C TYR A 80 -13.24 6.51 4.64
N GLY A 81 -13.98 5.86 3.74
CA GLY A 81 -15.41 5.60 3.90
C GLY A 81 -15.68 4.81 5.18
N LEU A 82 -14.92 3.75 5.41
CA LEU A 82 -15.00 2.95 6.64
C LEU A 82 -14.67 3.76 7.89
N PHE A 83 -13.63 4.60 7.86
CA PHE A 83 -13.32 5.51 8.97
C PHE A 83 -14.50 6.43 9.32
N ARG A 84 -15.22 6.93 8.31
CA ARG A 84 -16.40 7.77 8.51
C ARG A 84 -17.55 6.99 9.12
N ILE A 85 -17.79 5.77 8.65
CA ILE A 85 -18.82 4.87 9.20
C ILE A 85 -18.51 4.54 10.65
N PHE A 86 -17.28 4.13 10.97
CA PHE A 86 -16.89 3.81 12.35
C PHE A 86 -17.11 4.97 13.31
N ARG A 87 -16.79 6.20 12.91
CA ARG A 87 -17.06 7.38 13.75
C ARG A 87 -18.52 7.55 14.16
N LEU A 88 -19.49 7.00 13.43
CA LEU A 88 -20.91 7.09 13.77
C LEU A 88 -21.31 6.17 14.94
N PHE A 89 -20.60 5.06 15.15
CA PHE A 89 -20.99 4.01 16.11
C PHE A 89 -20.33 4.13 17.49
N GLY A 90 -19.46 5.13 17.70
CA GLY A 90 -18.69 5.29 18.93
C GLY A 90 -17.45 4.38 19.00
N TYR A 91 -16.42 4.84 19.70
CA TYR A 91 -15.12 4.16 19.72
C TYR A 91 -15.14 2.93 20.65
N ASN A 92 -14.97 1.74 20.07
CA ASN A 92 -14.70 0.51 20.81
C ASN A 92 -13.41 -0.12 20.28
N ARG A 93 -12.35 -0.11 21.10
CA ARG A 93 -11.02 -0.58 20.71
C ARG A 93 -11.03 -2.01 20.15
N ILE A 94 -11.76 -2.94 20.79
CA ILE A 94 -11.76 -4.35 20.39
C ILE A 94 -12.41 -4.50 19.00
N ILE A 95 -13.59 -3.91 18.82
CA ILE A 95 -14.32 -3.95 17.55
C ILE A 95 -13.48 -3.34 16.43
N TYR A 96 -12.83 -2.21 16.70
CA TYR A 96 -12.00 -1.51 15.71
C TYR A 96 -10.71 -2.27 15.40
N SER A 97 -10.17 -3.01 16.37
CA SER A 97 -9.00 -3.88 16.14
C SER A 97 -9.39 -5.04 15.22
N ILE A 98 -10.49 -5.73 15.52
CA ILE A 98 -10.96 -6.87 14.71
C ILE A 98 -11.29 -6.42 13.29
N LEU A 99 -12.13 -5.39 13.15
CA LEU A 99 -12.55 -4.91 11.84
C LEU A 99 -11.41 -4.24 11.07
N GLY A 100 -10.58 -3.44 11.75
CA GLY A 100 -9.38 -2.85 11.14
C GLY A 100 -8.42 -3.92 10.62
N GLY A 101 -8.19 -4.98 11.41
CA GLY A 101 -7.38 -6.12 11.01
C GLY A 101 -7.95 -6.86 9.81
N LEU A 102 -9.22 -7.26 9.87
CA LEU A 102 -9.88 -7.99 8.78
C LEU A 102 -9.88 -7.19 7.48
N ILE A 103 -10.24 -5.90 7.55
CA ILE A 103 -10.34 -5.05 6.36
C ILE A 103 -8.96 -4.77 5.77
N ILE A 104 -8.00 -4.32 6.59
CA ILE A 104 -6.66 -3.99 6.09
C ILE A 104 -5.94 -5.26 5.61
N GLY A 105 -6.09 -6.37 6.32
CA GLY A 105 -5.60 -7.68 5.89
C GLY A 105 -6.18 -8.10 4.55
N PHE A 106 -7.50 -7.98 4.37
CA PHE A 106 -8.16 -8.29 3.10
C PHE A 106 -7.69 -7.37 1.97
N ILE A 107 -7.56 -6.06 2.22
CA ILE A 107 -7.02 -5.11 1.23
C ILE A 107 -5.59 -5.51 0.83
N CYS A 108 -4.71 -5.79 1.79
CA CYS A 108 -3.34 -6.21 1.51
C CYS A 108 -3.28 -7.53 0.73
N LEU A 109 -4.13 -8.50 1.08
CA LEU A 109 -4.24 -9.77 0.36
C LEU A 109 -4.73 -9.54 -1.09
N TYR A 110 -5.78 -8.76 -1.26
CA TYR A 110 -6.33 -8.41 -2.57
C TYR A 110 -5.30 -7.66 -3.44
N TRP A 111 -4.53 -6.75 -2.84
CA TRP A 111 -3.47 -6.02 -3.53
C TRP A 111 -2.32 -6.91 -3.96
N THR A 112 -1.82 -7.74 -3.05
CA THR A 112 -0.74 -8.66 -3.38
C THR A 112 -1.19 -9.64 -4.45
N LEU A 113 -2.42 -10.17 -4.40
CA LEU A 113 -3.00 -10.93 -5.51
C LEU A 113 -3.03 -10.13 -6.81
N GLY A 114 -3.53 -8.90 -6.79
CA GLY A 114 -3.61 -8.03 -7.98
C GLY A 114 -2.24 -7.71 -8.58
N ILE A 115 -1.23 -7.50 -7.74
CA ILE A 115 0.17 -7.35 -8.18
C ILE A 115 0.69 -8.67 -8.76
N GLY A 116 0.30 -9.80 -8.17
CA GLY A 116 0.65 -11.13 -8.63
C GLY A 116 0.13 -11.50 -10.02
N TRP A 117 -0.89 -10.77 -10.51
CA TRP A 117 -1.33 -10.87 -11.90
C TRP A 117 -0.39 -10.20 -12.91
N TYR A 118 0.37 -9.19 -12.48
CA TYR A 118 1.30 -8.43 -13.32
C TYR A 118 2.75 -8.87 -13.16
N ILE A 119 3.12 -9.27 -11.96
CA ILE A 119 4.48 -9.68 -11.58
C ILE A 119 4.35 -11.09 -11.01
N ALA A 120 5.16 -12.03 -11.51
CA ALA A 120 5.15 -13.39 -10.99
C ALA A 120 5.66 -13.39 -9.54
N ILE A 121 4.74 -13.39 -8.58
CA ILE A 121 5.04 -13.50 -7.16
C ILE A 121 4.53 -14.84 -6.64
N ASP A 122 5.27 -15.42 -5.70
CA ASP A 122 4.87 -16.65 -5.05
C ASP A 122 3.67 -16.44 -4.09
N GLY A 123 2.86 -17.48 -3.90
CA GLY A 123 1.69 -17.46 -3.02
C GLY A 123 2.03 -17.19 -1.55
N SER A 124 3.26 -17.50 -1.11
CA SER A 124 3.73 -17.12 0.23
C SER A 124 3.81 -15.60 0.41
N THR A 125 4.19 -14.84 -0.64
CA THR A 125 4.23 -13.37 -0.62
C THR A 125 2.83 -12.79 -0.43
N VAL A 126 1.84 -13.35 -1.12
CA VAL A 126 0.43 -12.96 -0.98
C VAL A 126 -0.05 -13.22 0.45
N THR A 127 0.24 -14.40 0.97
CA THR A 127 -0.14 -14.81 2.33
C THR A 127 0.52 -13.91 3.38
N ALA A 128 1.83 -13.64 3.24
CA ALA A 128 2.57 -12.75 4.11
C ALA A 128 2.01 -11.32 4.09
N GLY A 129 1.69 -10.80 2.89
CA GLY A 129 1.04 -9.49 2.74
C GLY A 129 -0.28 -9.40 3.48
N GLY A 130 -1.15 -10.41 3.34
CA GLY A 130 -2.41 -10.49 4.07
C GLY A 130 -2.24 -10.54 5.60
N ILE A 131 -1.32 -11.39 6.10
CA ILE A 131 -1.05 -11.52 7.54
C ILE A 131 -0.49 -10.22 8.11
N LEU A 132 0.48 -9.59 7.45
CA LEU A 132 1.05 -8.32 7.89
C LEU A 132 0.00 -7.21 7.87
N GLY A 133 -0.85 -7.16 6.84
CA GLY A 133 -1.99 -6.25 6.78
C GLY A 133 -2.97 -6.46 7.95
N LEU A 134 -3.23 -7.72 8.31
CA LEU A 134 -4.09 -8.07 9.43
C LEU A 134 -3.50 -7.62 10.76
N ILE A 135 -2.22 -7.90 11.01
CA ILE A 135 -1.52 -7.48 12.23
C ILE A 135 -1.48 -5.95 12.32
N TYR A 136 -1.12 -5.28 11.23
CA TYR A 136 -1.07 -3.82 11.18
C TYR A 136 -2.45 -3.21 11.43
N GLY A 137 -3.48 -3.71 10.76
CA GLY A 137 -4.85 -3.27 10.95
C GLY A 137 -5.37 -3.54 12.36
N ALA A 138 -5.04 -4.68 12.95
CA ALA A 138 -5.49 -4.99 14.31
C ALA A 138 -4.81 -4.12 15.37
N THR A 139 -3.55 -3.72 15.16
CA THR A 139 -2.75 -3.08 16.20
C THR A 139 -2.65 -1.55 16.05
N ILE A 140 -2.55 -1.05 14.82
CA ILE A 140 -2.29 0.38 14.53
C ILE A 140 -3.60 1.13 14.24
N PHE A 141 -4.51 0.56 13.45
CA PHE A 141 -5.80 1.18 13.12
C PHE A 141 -6.59 1.69 14.33
N PRO A 142 -6.81 0.90 15.41
CA PRO A 142 -7.55 1.38 16.58
C PRO A 142 -6.84 2.53 17.30
N LYS A 143 -5.50 2.61 17.24
CA LYS A 143 -4.72 3.70 17.85
C LYS A 143 -4.90 5.01 17.10
N LEU A 144 -4.95 4.94 15.76
CA LEU A 144 -5.19 6.10 14.89
C LEU A 144 -6.60 6.67 15.03
N LEU A 145 -7.57 5.84 15.40
CA LEU A 145 -8.97 6.24 15.55
C LEU A 145 -9.37 6.73 16.94
N ARG A 146 -8.47 6.60 17.91
CA ARG A 146 -8.77 6.96 19.29
C ARG A 146 -9.11 8.46 19.41
N PRO A 147 -10.23 8.84 20.06
CA PRO A 147 -10.57 10.25 20.31
C PRO A 147 -9.45 10.98 21.07
N LYS A 148 -9.22 12.27 20.76
CA LYS A 148 -8.14 13.08 21.37
C LYS A 148 -8.29 13.25 22.89
N GLU A 149 -9.51 13.36 23.40
CA GLU A 149 -9.78 13.56 24.84
C GLU A 149 -9.26 12.39 25.70
N GLU A 150 -9.39 11.16 25.21
CA GLU A 150 -8.85 9.97 25.86
C GLU A 150 -7.33 9.83 25.74
N GLN A 151 -6.70 10.44 24.73
CA GLN A 151 -5.25 10.38 24.55
C GLN A 151 -4.53 11.21 25.61
N THR A 152 -5.07 12.38 25.97
CA THR A 152 -4.51 13.28 27.00
C THR A 152 -4.63 12.75 28.43
N LEU A 153 -5.70 12.01 28.74
CA LEU A 153 -5.92 11.41 30.07
C LEU A 153 -5.08 10.15 30.34
N GLY A 154 -4.59 9.48 29.29
CA GLY A 154 -3.70 8.33 29.42
C GLY A 154 -2.24 8.70 29.69
N THR A 155 -1.82 9.89 29.26
CA THR A 155 -0.43 10.38 29.43
C THR A 155 -0.14 10.99 30.80
N THR A 156 -1.16 11.38 31.58
CA THR A 156 -0.99 11.93 32.93
C THR A 156 -0.97 10.86 34.03
N LYS A 157 -1.16 9.58 33.68
CA LYS A 157 -1.17 8.46 34.63
C LYS A 157 0.12 7.61 34.60
N ASN A 158 1.15 8.05 33.91
CA ASN A 158 2.48 7.41 33.93
C ASN A 158 3.49 8.32 34.63
#